data_AF-A0A932CGT6-F1
#
_entry.id   AF-A0A932CGT6-F1
#
_cell.length_a   1.000
_cell.length_b   1.000
_cell.length_c   1.000
_cell.angle_alpha   90.00
_cell.angle_beta   90.00
_cell.angle_gamma   90.00
#
_symmetry.space_group_name_H-M   'P 1'
#
loop_
_entity.id
_entity.type
_entity.pdbx_description
1 polymer ?
#
loop_
_entity_poly.entity_id
_entity_poly.type
_entity_poly.pdbx_seq_one_letter_code
_entity_poly.pdbx_strand_id
1 'polypeptide(L)'
;MKKIAVAVLPALILLFSTHVFATAVYASSSVMGDPVGDAAPGYQDIVRAKVTEQRGRGTLFLSMEVASLIPLQPAENALYWSWHLDTDPNSAPYDWAADYVVHVHWDGTAFTAFLFDRRTTITTYVPFSIDGASVKVSVDLPLIGDPSSFDWIAATKVLPGTPDSAPDSGWTDWGH
;
A
#
# COMPACT_ATOMS: atom_id res chain seq x y z
N MET A 1 -46.66 43.66 -58.51
CA MET A 1 -46.38 43.13 -57.15
C MET A 1 -45.89 41.70 -57.26
N LYS A 2 -44.60 41.45 -56.99
CA LYS A 2 -44.01 40.11 -56.81
C LYS A 2 -43.18 40.16 -55.54
N LYS A 3 -43.55 39.38 -54.52
CA LYS A 3 -42.86 39.27 -53.24
C LYS A 3 -41.66 38.34 -53.42
N ILE A 4 -40.46 38.79 -53.04
CA ILE A 4 -39.29 37.91 -52.90
C ILE A 4 -39.29 37.43 -51.46
N ALA A 5 -39.41 36.11 -51.27
CA ALA A 5 -39.27 35.47 -49.97
C ALA A 5 -37.78 35.28 -49.66
N VAL A 6 -37.33 35.82 -48.54
CA VAL A 6 -36.00 35.54 -47.97
C VAL A 6 -36.11 34.23 -47.18
N ALA A 7 -35.37 33.21 -47.59
CA ALA A 7 -35.24 31.98 -46.83
C ALA A 7 -34.24 32.19 -45.69
N VAL A 8 -34.70 32.05 -44.44
CA VAL A 8 -33.85 32.00 -43.25
C VAL A 8 -33.55 30.52 -42.98
N LEU A 9 -32.28 30.11 -43.08
CA LEU A 9 -31.83 28.81 -42.56
C LEU A 9 -31.75 28.88 -41.03
N PRO A 10 -32.24 27.87 -40.28
CA PRO A 10 -31.89 27.76 -38.87
C PRO A 10 -30.50 27.13 -38.73
N ALA A 11 -29.61 27.82 -38.00
CA ALA A 11 -28.34 27.24 -37.54
C ALA A 11 -28.62 26.19 -36.46
N LEU A 12 -28.23 24.94 -36.69
CA LEU A 12 -28.29 23.86 -35.71
C LEU A 12 -27.08 23.99 -34.77
N ILE A 13 -27.31 24.45 -33.53
CA ILE A 13 -26.29 24.44 -32.48
C ILE A 13 -26.28 23.05 -31.84
N LEU A 14 -25.26 22.26 -32.13
CA LEU A 14 -24.97 21.00 -31.43
C LEU A 14 -24.28 21.32 -30.09
N LEU A 15 -25.03 21.22 -28.98
CA LEU A 15 -24.44 21.16 -27.65
C LEU A 15 -23.80 19.78 -27.45
N PHE A 16 -22.48 19.72 -27.52
CA PHE A 16 -21.73 18.57 -27.00
C PHE A 16 -21.74 18.63 -25.46
N SER A 17 -22.58 17.82 -24.82
CA SER A 17 -22.47 17.57 -23.38
C SER A 17 -21.23 16.70 -23.13
N THR A 18 -20.14 17.31 -22.69
CA THR A 18 -19.00 16.58 -22.12
C THR A 18 -19.46 15.93 -20.82
N HIS A 19 -19.80 14.65 -20.87
CA HIS A 19 -20.04 13.85 -19.68
C HIS A 19 -18.67 13.56 -19.06
N VAL A 20 -18.30 14.36 -18.06
CA VAL A 20 -17.21 14.00 -17.15
C VAL A 20 -17.75 12.84 -16.31
N PHE A 21 -17.36 11.62 -16.65
CA PHE A 21 -17.62 10.48 -15.78
C PHE A 21 -16.79 10.67 -14.50
N ALA A 22 -17.43 11.04 -13.41
CA ALA A 22 -16.81 10.95 -12.09
C ALA A 22 -16.56 9.47 -11.82
N THR A 23 -15.29 9.05 -11.79
CA THR A 23 -14.94 7.74 -11.27
C THR A 23 -15.27 7.73 -9.79
N ALA A 24 -16.13 6.82 -9.37
CA ALA A 24 -16.49 6.74 -7.98
C ALA A 24 -15.26 6.26 -7.18
N VAL A 25 -14.87 7.07 -6.19
CA VAL A 25 -13.77 6.77 -5.29
C VAL A 25 -14.34 6.02 -4.11
N TYR A 26 -13.91 4.77 -3.94
CA TYR A 26 -14.23 3.95 -2.77
C TYR A 26 -12.92 3.47 -2.14
N ALA A 27 -12.92 3.19 -0.84
CA ALA A 27 -11.78 2.58 -0.18
C ALA A 27 -12.09 1.10 0.11
N SER A 28 -11.21 0.20 -0.32
CA SER A 28 -11.22 -1.20 0.11
C SER A 28 -10.06 -1.43 1.06
N SER A 29 -10.31 -2.09 2.19
CA SER A 29 -9.24 -2.38 3.14
C SER A 29 -9.27 -3.80 3.67
N SER A 30 -8.08 -4.40 3.74
CA SER A 30 -7.82 -5.62 4.51
C SER A 30 -7.08 -5.24 5.78
N VAL A 31 -7.44 -5.84 6.91
CA VAL A 31 -6.93 -5.53 8.24
C VAL A 31 -6.63 -6.84 8.97
N MET A 32 -5.49 -6.88 9.63
CA MET A 32 -5.09 -7.94 10.56
C MET A 32 -4.79 -7.32 11.93
N GLY A 33 -5.11 -8.05 13.00
CA GLY A 33 -4.70 -7.73 14.36
C GLY A 33 -3.77 -8.82 14.87
N ASP A 34 -2.96 -8.47 15.86
CA ASP A 34 -1.88 -9.32 16.36
C ASP A 34 -1.78 -9.21 17.90
N PRO A 35 -1.40 -10.28 18.62
CA PRO A 35 -1.39 -10.28 20.08
C PRO A 35 -0.34 -9.34 20.70
N VAL A 36 -0.78 -8.31 21.42
CA VAL A 36 0.16 -7.44 22.15
C VAL A 36 1.03 -8.23 23.13
N GLY A 37 2.35 -8.04 23.05
CA GLY A 37 3.35 -8.54 24.00
C GLY A 37 3.99 -9.86 23.63
N ASP A 38 3.86 -10.32 22.38
CA ASP A 38 4.53 -11.52 21.85
C ASP A 38 5.91 -11.23 21.22
N ALA A 39 6.20 -9.96 20.91
CA ALA A 39 7.52 -9.52 20.49
C ALA A 39 8.11 -8.38 21.33
N ALA A 40 9.42 -8.18 21.21
CA ALA A 40 10.16 -7.13 21.89
C ALA A 40 11.33 -6.62 21.03
N PRO A 41 11.69 -5.33 21.12
CA PRO A 41 11.05 -4.27 21.93
C PRO A 41 9.67 -3.89 21.42
N GLY A 42 8.87 -3.15 22.22
CA GLY A 42 7.47 -2.88 21.89
C GLY A 42 7.21 -2.09 20.59
N TYR A 43 8.23 -1.48 19.98
CA TYR A 43 8.10 -0.85 18.65
C TYR A 43 8.40 -1.85 17.50
N GLN A 44 8.59 -3.12 17.82
CA GLN A 44 8.62 -4.26 16.91
C GLN A 44 7.37 -5.14 17.08
N ASP A 45 6.79 -5.19 18.27
CA ASP A 45 5.51 -5.82 18.59
C ASP A 45 4.37 -5.21 17.77
N ILE A 46 3.91 -5.93 16.75
CA ILE A 46 2.80 -5.53 15.89
C ILE A 46 1.51 -5.68 16.69
N VAL A 47 0.65 -4.67 16.63
CA VAL A 47 -0.70 -4.74 17.20
C VAL A 47 -1.73 -4.86 16.10
N ARG A 48 -1.46 -4.20 14.97
CA ARG A 48 -2.36 -4.14 13.83
C ARG A 48 -1.60 -3.80 12.57
N ALA A 49 -1.95 -4.44 11.47
CA ALA A 49 -1.58 -3.98 10.14
C ALA A 49 -2.80 -3.86 9.23
N LYS A 50 -2.66 -3.01 8.22
CA LYS A 50 -3.73 -2.70 7.28
C LYS A 50 -3.18 -2.38 5.91
N VAL A 51 -3.86 -2.89 4.89
CA VAL A 51 -3.70 -2.52 3.48
C VAL A 51 -4.99 -1.87 3.02
N THR A 52 -4.91 -0.67 2.44
CA THR A 52 -6.07 0.07 1.92
C THR A 52 -5.79 0.57 0.51
N GLU A 53 -6.65 0.24 -0.44
CA GLU A 53 -6.66 0.89 -1.75
C GLU A 53 -7.65 2.06 -1.74
N GLN A 54 -7.25 3.21 -2.28
CA GLN A 54 -8.20 4.23 -2.72
C GLN A 54 -8.50 4.01 -4.21
N ARG A 55 -9.57 3.25 -4.50
CA ARG A 55 -10.02 2.94 -5.87
C ARG A 55 -10.20 4.23 -6.67
N GLY A 56 -9.66 4.25 -7.88
CA GLY A 56 -9.68 5.42 -8.76
C GLY A 56 -8.53 6.41 -8.55
N ARG A 57 -7.61 6.14 -7.59
CA ARG A 57 -6.37 6.90 -7.42
C ARG A 57 -5.10 6.12 -7.75
N GLY A 58 -5.17 4.80 -7.86
CA GLY A 58 -4.02 3.97 -8.25
C GLY A 58 -2.95 3.82 -7.16
N THR A 59 -3.31 4.08 -5.90
CA THR A 59 -2.37 4.04 -4.77
C THR A 59 -2.87 3.09 -3.68
N LEU A 60 -1.97 2.25 -3.22
CA LEU A 60 -2.09 1.38 -2.06
C LEU A 60 -1.48 2.08 -0.84
N PHE A 61 -2.25 2.16 0.24
CA PHE A 61 -1.81 2.68 1.54
C PHE A 61 -1.62 1.51 2.50
N LEU A 62 -0.38 1.33 2.95
CA LEU A 62 -0.02 0.32 3.94
C LEU A 62 0.20 1.02 5.28
N SER A 63 -0.31 0.44 6.36
CA SER A 63 -0.09 0.94 7.71
C SER A 63 0.10 -0.18 8.71
N MET A 64 0.94 0.08 9.71
CA MET A 64 1.25 -0.82 10.81
C MET A 64 1.24 0.00 12.10
N GLU A 65 0.58 -0.51 13.12
CA GLU A 65 0.57 0.00 14.49
C GLU A 65 1.34 -1.00 15.35
N VAL A 66 2.30 -0.50 16.13
CA VAL A 66 3.11 -1.29 17.05
C VAL A 66 2.79 -0.92 18.50
N ALA A 67 3.17 -1.77 19.46
CA ALA A 67 2.76 -1.64 20.86
C ALA A 67 3.37 -0.43 21.59
N SER A 68 4.40 0.19 21.04
CA SER A 68 5.06 1.37 21.65
C SER A 68 5.57 2.37 20.63
N LEU A 69 5.89 3.57 21.10
CA LEU A 69 6.44 4.64 20.25
C LEU A 69 7.72 4.21 19.55
N ILE A 70 7.80 4.49 18.25
CA ILE A 70 9.02 4.30 17.48
C ILE A 70 9.98 5.45 17.81
N PRO A 71 11.20 5.16 18.28
CA PRO A 71 12.17 6.21 18.58
C PRO A 71 12.52 7.01 17.32
N LEU A 72 12.73 8.33 17.47
CA LEU A 72 13.28 9.15 16.37
C LEU A 72 14.70 8.73 15.98
N GLN A 73 15.44 8.16 16.92
CA GLN A 73 16.78 7.61 16.76
C GLN A 73 16.84 6.27 17.51
N PRO A 74 16.41 5.17 16.88
CA PRO A 74 16.52 3.84 17.47
C PRO A 74 17.98 3.51 17.81
N ALA A 75 18.20 2.71 18.86
CA ALA A 75 19.55 2.35 19.31
C ALA A 75 20.17 1.23 18.46
N GLU A 76 19.33 0.53 17.70
CA GLU A 76 19.68 -0.60 16.86
C GLU A 76 20.35 -0.12 15.58
N ASN A 77 21.26 -0.95 15.06
CA ASN A 77 21.95 -0.66 13.80
C ASN A 77 21.06 -0.86 12.57
N ALA A 78 20.04 -1.72 12.67
CA ALA A 78 19.05 -1.87 11.62
C ALA A 78 17.71 -2.39 12.14
N LEU A 79 16.62 -1.77 11.69
CA LEU A 79 15.23 -2.16 11.97
C LEU A 79 14.41 -2.16 10.69
N TYR A 80 13.45 -3.07 10.60
CA TYR A 80 12.52 -3.15 9.49
C TYR A 80 11.09 -3.22 9.99
N TRP A 81 10.21 -2.49 9.32
CA TRP A 81 8.76 -2.73 9.29
C TRP A 81 8.39 -3.01 7.85
N SER A 82 7.72 -4.13 7.60
CA SER A 82 7.57 -4.66 6.25
C SER A 82 6.20 -5.22 5.97
N TRP A 83 5.83 -5.16 4.69
CA TRP A 83 4.67 -5.84 4.11
C TRP A 83 5.16 -6.67 2.95
N HIS A 84 4.90 -7.96 3.00
CA HIS A 84 5.24 -8.92 1.96
C HIS A 84 3.97 -9.16 1.17
N LEU A 85 4.02 -8.92 -0.15
CA LEU A 85 2.86 -8.95 -1.04
C LEU A 85 3.07 -10.05 -2.09
N ASP A 86 2.21 -11.07 -2.06
CA ASP A 86 2.17 -12.12 -3.08
C ASP A 86 1.06 -11.82 -4.08
N THR A 87 1.46 -11.34 -5.25
CA THR A 87 0.56 -10.81 -6.28
C THR A 87 0.32 -11.78 -7.43
N ASP A 88 1.09 -12.86 -7.51
CA ASP A 88 0.92 -13.89 -8.53
C ASP A 88 -0.24 -14.81 -8.12
N PRO A 89 -1.39 -14.75 -8.82
CA PRO A 89 -2.54 -15.58 -8.46
C PRO A 89 -2.31 -17.09 -8.73
N ASN A 90 -1.18 -17.47 -9.33
CA ASN A 90 -0.86 -18.84 -9.70
C ASN A 90 0.13 -19.51 -8.75
N SER A 91 0.73 -18.76 -7.82
CA SER A 91 1.53 -19.30 -6.74
C SER A 91 0.80 -19.06 -5.43
N ALA A 92 0.66 -20.11 -4.62
CA ALA A 92 0.31 -19.91 -3.23
C ALA A 92 1.54 -19.39 -2.49
N PRO A 93 1.38 -18.46 -1.53
CA PRO A 93 2.51 -17.97 -0.77
C PRO A 93 3.12 -19.11 0.05
N TYR A 94 4.42 -19.34 -0.09
CA TYR A 94 5.16 -20.36 0.66
C TYR A 94 6.30 -19.70 1.45
N ASP A 95 6.35 -19.91 2.76
CA ASP A 95 7.52 -19.61 3.62
C ASP A 95 8.19 -18.26 3.30
N TRP A 96 7.39 -17.17 3.33
CA TRP A 96 7.82 -15.79 3.04
C TRP A 96 8.12 -15.44 1.58
N ALA A 97 7.81 -16.30 0.61
CA ALA A 97 8.04 -16.06 -0.81
C ALA A 97 7.01 -15.10 -1.45
N ALA A 98 6.98 -13.85 -0.99
CA ALA A 98 6.27 -12.77 -1.68
C ALA A 98 7.01 -12.30 -2.94
N ASP A 99 6.24 -11.84 -3.93
CA ASP A 99 6.73 -11.14 -5.13
C ASP A 99 7.37 -9.80 -4.82
N TYR A 100 6.76 -9.06 -3.88
CA TYR A 100 7.21 -7.74 -3.49
C TYR A 100 7.31 -7.60 -1.99
N VAL A 101 8.24 -6.76 -1.54
CA VAL A 101 8.31 -6.36 -0.14
C VAL A 101 8.41 -4.86 -0.03
N VAL A 102 7.48 -4.27 0.70
CA VAL A 102 7.54 -2.87 1.09
C VAL A 102 8.24 -2.80 2.44
N HIS A 103 9.26 -1.97 2.55
CA HIS A 103 10.01 -1.74 3.78
C HIS A 103 9.92 -0.28 4.21
N VAL A 104 9.82 -0.06 5.52
CA VAL A 104 10.41 1.09 6.21
C VAL A 104 11.59 0.57 7.00
N HIS A 105 12.76 1.16 6.78
CA HIS A 105 14.04 0.70 7.26
C HIS A 105 14.76 1.82 8.01
N TRP A 106 15.22 1.53 9.22
CA TRP A 106 16.23 2.31 9.92
C TRP A 106 17.59 1.67 9.66
N ASP A 107 18.57 2.44 9.19
CA ASP A 107 19.92 1.95 8.85
C ASP A 107 21.01 2.28 9.89
N GLY A 108 20.60 2.72 11.08
CA GLY A 108 21.50 3.24 12.12
C GLY A 108 21.70 4.76 12.04
N THR A 109 21.26 5.41 10.96
CA THR A 109 21.41 6.85 10.74
C THR A 109 20.10 7.54 10.37
N ALA A 110 19.31 6.95 9.48
CA ALA A 110 18.08 7.53 8.96
C ALA A 110 17.03 6.47 8.65
N PHE A 111 15.77 6.90 8.68
CA PHE A 111 14.67 6.13 8.13
C PHE A 111 14.57 6.31 6.61
N THR A 112 14.35 5.21 5.90
CA THR A 112 14.05 5.18 4.47
C THR A 112 12.91 4.21 4.22
N ALA A 113 12.18 4.37 3.11
CA ALA A 113 11.19 3.40 2.69
C ALA A 113 11.33 3.06 1.21
N PHE A 114 11.14 1.79 0.89
CA PHE A 114 11.28 1.28 -0.46
C PHE A 114 10.40 0.07 -0.72
N LEU A 115 9.95 -0.07 -1.96
CA LEU A 115 9.41 -1.30 -2.53
C LEU A 115 10.55 -2.07 -3.18
N PHE A 116 10.71 -3.34 -2.81
CA PHE A 116 11.62 -4.27 -3.45
C PHE A 116 10.83 -5.29 -4.27
N ASP A 117 11.03 -5.28 -5.59
CA ASP A 117 10.53 -6.33 -6.48
C ASP A 117 11.51 -7.51 -6.43
N ARG A 118 11.11 -8.60 -5.78
CA ARG A 118 11.96 -9.79 -5.62
C ARG A 118 12.13 -10.56 -6.92
N ARG A 119 11.24 -10.38 -7.89
CA ARG A 119 11.28 -11.08 -9.18
C ARG A 119 12.31 -10.46 -10.11
N THR A 120 12.49 -9.14 -10.02
CA THR A 120 13.45 -8.38 -10.85
C THR A 120 14.66 -7.87 -10.07
N THR A 121 14.65 -7.98 -8.73
CA THR A 121 15.65 -7.42 -7.80
C THR A 121 15.81 -5.91 -7.88
N ILE A 122 14.73 -5.21 -8.26
CA ILE A 122 14.69 -3.75 -8.38
C ILE A 122 14.15 -3.13 -7.07
N THR A 123 14.80 -2.07 -6.62
CA THR A 123 14.37 -1.25 -5.48
C THR A 123 13.85 0.10 -5.95
N THR A 124 12.65 0.46 -5.51
CA THR A 124 12.02 1.77 -5.76
C THR A 124 11.72 2.46 -4.44
N TYR A 125 12.26 3.67 -4.22
CA TYR A 125 11.97 4.43 -3.01
C TYR A 125 10.54 4.98 -3.02
N VAL A 126 9.86 4.90 -1.88
CA VAL A 126 8.43 5.25 -1.76
C VAL A 126 8.19 6.22 -0.59
N PRO A 127 7.13 7.06 -0.66
CA PRO A 127 6.77 7.94 0.44
C PRO A 127 6.35 7.16 1.69
N PHE A 128 6.81 7.61 2.85
CA PHE A 128 6.44 7.05 4.14
C PHE A 128 6.29 8.12 5.21
N SER A 129 5.67 7.75 6.32
CA SER A 129 5.63 8.55 7.54
C SER A 129 5.65 7.64 8.77
N ILE A 130 6.24 8.14 9.84
CA ILE A 130 6.19 7.55 11.18
C ILE A 130 5.55 8.58 12.10
N ASP A 131 4.46 8.19 12.76
CA ASP A 131 3.70 9.04 13.68
C ASP A 131 3.44 8.27 14.97
N GLY A 132 4.26 8.55 15.99
CA GLY A 132 4.25 7.84 17.25
C GLY A 132 4.54 6.35 17.09
N ALA A 133 3.51 5.51 17.28
CA ALA A 133 3.57 4.06 17.15
C ALA A 133 3.05 3.56 15.78
N SER A 134 2.83 4.45 14.81
CA SER A 134 2.28 4.10 13.51
C SER A 134 3.29 4.33 12.37
N VAL A 135 3.50 3.30 11.56
CA VAL A 135 4.24 3.35 10.30
C VAL A 135 3.25 3.35 9.15
N LYS A 136 3.42 4.25 8.17
CA LYS A 136 2.56 4.35 6.98
C LYS A 136 3.39 4.49 5.72
N VAL A 137 3.00 3.79 4.66
CA VAL A 137 3.67 3.82 3.34
C VAL A 137 2.62 3.96 2.24
N SER A 138 2.95 4.68 1.18
CA SER A 138 2.14 4.78 -0.04
C SER A 138 2.88 4.15 -1.21
N VAL A 139 2.23 3.22 -1.94
CA VAL A 139 2.80 2.53 -3.09
C VAL A 139 1.85 2.68 -4.27
N ASP A 140 2.37 3.05 -5.43
CA ASP A 140 1.58 3.10 -6.66
C ASP A 140 1.29 1.66 -7.14
N LEU A 141 0.02 1.34 -7.41
CA LEU A 141 -0.41 0.01 -7.85
C LEU A 141 0.31 -0.50 -9.10
N PRO A 142 0.64 0.35 -10.10
CA PRO A 142 1.42 -0.10 -11.26
C PRO A 142 2.81 -0.65 -10.91
N LEU A 143 3.40 -0.23 -9.78
CA LEU A 143 4.69 -0.77 -9.33
C LEU A 143 4.60 -2.23 -8.87
N ILE A 144 3.39 -2.67 -8.49
CA ILE A 144 3.12 -4.05 -8.10
C ILE A 144 2.31 -4.82 -9.16
N GLY A 145 2.15 -4.27 -10.37
CA GLY A 145 1.49 -4.93 -11.49
C GLY A 145 -0.03 -4.79 -11.54
N ASP A 146 -0.59 -3.79 -10.83
CA ASP A 146 -2.04 -3.52 -10.75
C ASP A 146 -2.91 -4.76 -10.42
N PRO A 147 -2.57 -5.54 -9.36
CA PRO A 147 -3.32 -6.74 -9.01
C PRO A 147 -4.74 -6.37 -8.54
N SER A 148 -5.72 -7.19 -8.92
CA SER A 148 -7.10 -7.05 -8.42
C SER A 148 -7.30 -7.63 -7.02
N SER A 149 -6.39 -8.51 -6.60
CA SER A 149 -6.31 -9.16 -5.30
C SER A 149 -4.88 -9.68 -5.09
N PHE A 150 -4.46 -9.84 -3.84
CA PHE A 150 -3.18 -10.44 -3.46
C PHE A 150 -3.22 -10.88 -2.00
N ASP A 151 -2.33 -11.80 -1.64
CA ASP A 151 -2.13 -12.20 -0.26
C ASP A 151 -1.00 -11.37 0.34
N TRP A 152 -1.10 -11.06 1.63
CA TRP A 152 -0.07 -10.29 2.32
C TRP A 152 0.13 -10.69 3.78
N ILE A 153 1.35 -10.45 4.26
CA ILE A 153 1.75 -10.59 5.66
C ILE A 153 2.58 -9.37 6.07
N ALA A 154 2.40 -8.94 7.31
CA ALA A 154 3.20 -7.88 7.91
C ALA A 154 4.30 -8.49 8.77
N ALA A 155 5.47 -7.83 8.82
CA ALA A 155 6.53 -8.28 9.70
C ALA A 155 7.41 -7.11 10.17
N THR A 156 7.91 -7.21 11.40
CA THR A 156 9.00 -6.36 11.89
C THR A 156 10.25 -7.19 12.14
N LYS A 157 11.42 -6.55 12.13
CA LYS A 157 12.68 -7.24 12.42
C LYS A 157 13.76 -6.28 12.89
N VAL A 158 14.36 -6.60 14.04
CA VAL A 158 15.67 -6.07 14.46
C VAL A 158 16.78 -6.95 13.89
N LEU A 159 17.89 -6.36 13.46
CA LEU A 159 19.09 -7.12 13.07
C LEU A 159 20.24 -6.96 14.07
N PRO A 160 20.77 -8.07 14.64
CA PRO A 160 20.23 -9.44 14.61
C PRO A 160 18.99 -9.59 15.52
N GLY A 161 18.05 -10.46 15.14
CA GLY A 161 16.82 -10.68 15.90
C GLY A 161 15.83 -11.61 15.19
N THR A 162 14.88 -12.14 15.95
CA THR A 162 13.72 -12.88 15.44
C THR A 162 12.71 -11.88 14.89
N PRO A 163 12.13 -12.11 13.70
CA PRO A 163 11.06 -11.26 13.22
C PRO A 163 9.79 -11.47 14.05
N ASP A 164 9.04 -10.39 14.19
CA ASP A 164 7.62 -10.45 14.56
C ASP A 164 6.78 -10.45 13.29
N SER A 165 5.67 -11.17 13.28
CA SER A 165 4.87 -11.43 12.07
C SER A 165 3.40 -11.36 12.39
N ALA A 166 2.66 -10.54 11.65
CA ALA A 166 1.21 -10.48 11.73
C ALA A 166 0.62 -10.95 10.39
N PRO A 167 -0.34 -11.90 10.38
CA PRO A 167 -0.64 -12.78 11.52
C PRO A 167 0.56 -13.67 11.88
N ASP A 168 0.59 -14.15 13.14
CA ASP A 168 1.55 -15.16 13.63
C ASP A 168 1.76 -16.37 12.71
N SER A 169 0.72 -16.71 11.92
CA SER A 169 0.79 -17.76 10.93
C SER A 169 -0.14 -17.50 9.75
N GLY A 170 0.32 -17.92 8.57
CA GLY A 170 -0.44 -17.78 7.33
C GLY A 170 -0.37 -16.38 6.73
N TRP A 171 -1.31 -16.10 5.84
CA TRP A 171 -1.39 -14.85 5.07
C TRP A 171 -2.80 -14.28 5.20
N THR A 172 -2.92 -12.99 4.94
CA THR A 172 -4.19 -12.28 4.89
C THR A 172 -4.51 -11.90 3.46
N ASP A 173 -5.72 -12.19 3.01
CA ASP A 173 -6.14 -11.82 1.66
C ASP A 173 -6.49 -10.32 1.60
N TRP A 174 -6.11 -9.68 0.51
CA TRP A 174 -6.68 -8.41 0.06
C TRP A 174 -7.32 -8.63 -1.32
N GLY A 175 -8.59 -8.26 -1.47
CA GLY A 175 -9.34 -8.51 -2.70
C GLY A 175 -10.75 -7.92 -2.66
N HIS A 176 -11.48 -8.05 -3.77
CA HIS A 176 -12.84 -7.54 -3.99
C HIS A 176 -13.86 -8.66 -4.15
#